data_AF-A0A9D3RPY7-F1
#
_entry.id   AF-A0A9D3RPY7-F1
#
_cell.length_a   1.000
_cell.length_b   1.000
_cell.length_c   1.000
_cell.angle_alpha   90.00
_cell.angle_beta   90.00
_cell.angle_gamma   90.00
#
_symmetry.space_group_name_H-M   'P 1'
#
loop_
_entity.id
_entity.type
_entity.pdbx_description
1 polymer ?
#
loop_
_entity_poly.entity_id
_entity_poly.type
_entity_poly.pdbx_seq_one_letter_code
_entity_poly.pdbx_strand_id
1 'polypeptide(L)'
;MAPRLQLERAAWRWVESVRPEDVNDEHIETAYRIRVPACKRGACRRNCKGNPNCLVGIGEHVWLGEIDENAFHNIDDPNSERRDKNTFVGLTNLGATCYVNTFLQVWFHNLELRQTLYLCQNSRAEEHNLDSDYEPQTICEHLQYLFALLQNSNRRYIDPSGLVKALGLDTGQQQDAQEFSKLFLSLLEDTLSKQKNPNLHNVIQQQFCGQFAYVTV
;
A
#
# COMPACT_ATOMS: atom_id res chain seq x y z
N MET A 1 38.62 30.96 6.38
CA MET A 1 37.85 30.60 7.59
C MET A 1 38.85 30.35 8.72
N ALA A 2 38.59 30.81 9.93
CA ALA A 2 39.52 30.59 11.05
C ALA A 2 39.67 29.07 11.30
N PRO A 3 40.91 28.56 11.51
CA PRO A 3 41.14 27.15 11.86
C PRO A 3 40.29 26.68 13.03
N ARG A 4 39.82 25.42 13.00
CA ARG A 4 38.98 24.81 14.05
C ARG A 4 39.47 25.12 15.46
N LEU A 5 40.78 25.03 15.68
CA LEU A 5 41.42 25.24 16.98
C LEU A 5 41.22 26.67 17.53
N GLN A 6 41.15 27.67 16.65
CA GLN A 6 40.91 29.06 17.02
C GLN A 6 39.44 29.28 17.41
N LEU A 7 38.51 28.68 16.66
CA LEU A 7 37.08 28.77 16.94
C LEU A 7 36.71 28.06 18.26
N GLU A 8 37.34 26.93 18.53
CA GLU A 8 37.11 26.15 19.75
C GLU A 8 37.61 26.87 21.01
N ARG A 9 38.78 27.51 20.93
CA ARG A 9 39.28 28.37 22.02
C ARG A 9 38.43 29.62 22.24
N ALA A 10 37.96 30.24 21.16
CA ALA A 10 37.10 31.42 21.26
C ALA A 10 35.72 31.09 21.86
N ALA A 11 35.16 29.92 21.54
CA ALA A 11 33.84 29.48 21.99
C ALA A 11 33.73 29.35 23.52
N TRP A 12 34.82 28.99 24.20
CA TRP A 12 34.86 28.74 25.64
C TRP A 12 35.60 29.80 26.45
N ARG A 13 36.13 30.85 25.81
CA ARG A 13 36.94 31.88 26.49
C ARG A 13 36.18 32.60 27.63
N TRP A 14 34.86 32.73 27.52
CA TRP A 14 34.05 33.39 28.55
C TRP A 14 34.02 32.63 29.88
N VAL A 15 34.30 31.32 29.89
CA VAL A 15 34.32 30.50 31.12
C VAL A 15 35.40 30.94 32.10
N GLU A 16 36.45 31.61 31.62
CA GLU A 16 37.53 32.14 32.47
C GLU A 16 37.09 33.36 33.31
N SER A 17 36.03 34.08 32.89
CA SER A 17 35.60 35.33 33.52
C SER A 17 34.16 35.36 34.01
N VAL A 18 33.36 34.34 33.71
CA VAL A 18 31.93 34.26 34.05
C VAL A 18 31.70 33.13 35.05
N ARG A 19 31.02 33.44 36.16
CA ARG A 19 30.67 32.45 37.18
C ARG A 19 29.47 31.60 36.73
N PRO A 20 29.32 30.35 37.22
CA PRO A 20 28.23 29.47 36.82
C PRO A 20 26.83 30.07 36.99
N GLU A 21 26.61 30.86 38.04
CA GLU A 21 25.34 31.55 38.32
C GLU A 21 25.00 32.69 37.35
N ASP A 22 26.00 33.20 36.62
CA ASP A 22 25.89 34.34 35.72
C ASP A 22 25.84 33.90 34.23
N VAL A 23 25.71 32.59 33.96
CA VAL A 23 25.60 32.04 32.60
C VAL A 23 24.24 32.39 31.99
N ASN A 24 24.25 32.78 30.72
CA ASN A 24 23.06 33.21 29.97
C ASN A 24 23.10 32.66 28.55
N ASP A 25 22.06 32.94 27.76
CA ASP A 25 21.92 32.40 26.40
C ASP A 25 23.05 32.81 25.45
N GLU A 26 23.63 34.01 25.63
CA GLU A 26 24.73 34.47 24.78
C GLU A 26 26.00 33.63 25.00
N HIS A 27 26.27 33.21 26.24
CA HIS A 27 27.34 32.29 26.57
C HIS A 27 27.13 30.91 25.93
N ILE A 28 25.90 30.40 25.96
CA ILE A 28 25.52 29.11 25.36
C ILE A 28 25.65 29.17 23.83
N GLU A 29 25.07 30.18 23.20
CA GLU A 29 25.13 30.37 21.75
C GLU A 29 26.58 30.55 21.24
N THR A 30 27.44 31.18 22.04
CA THR A 30 28.87 31.31 21.76
C THR A 30 29.60 29.97 21.89
N ALA A 31 29.36 29.21 22.96
CA ALA A 31 29.97 27.89 23.19
C ALA A 31 29.62 26.88 22.08
N TYR A 32 28.35 26.87 21.66
CA TYR A 32 27.87 26.02 20.57
C TYR A 32 28.09 26.62 19.18
N ARG A 33 28.59 27.86 19.08
CA ARG A 33 28.90 28.56 17.82
C ARG A 33 27.67 28.75 16.93
N ILE A 34 26.50 28.91 17.54
CA ILE A 34 25.21 29.07 16.86
C ILE A 34 25.20 30.35 16.02
N ARG A 35 25.82 31.42 16.51
CA ARG A 35 25.90 32.73 15.81
C ARG A 35 27.00 32.81 14.74
N VAL A 36 27.79 31.76 14.52
CA VAL A 36 28.83 31.78 13.47
C VAL A 36 28.16 31.78 12.10
N PRO A 37 28.48 32.70 11.19
CA PRO A 37 27.83 32.73 9.88
C PRO A 37 28.05 31.42 9.11
N ALA A 38 27.05 31.04 8.32
CA ALA A 38 27.15 29.89 7.43
C ALA A 38 28.38 30.02 6.51
N CYS A 39 28.96 28.87 6.15
CA CYS A 39 30.08 28.87 5.20
C CYS A 39 29.65 29.45 3.85
N LYS A 40 30.55 30.21 3.20
CA LYS A 40 30.32 30.64 1.82
C LYS A 40 30.12 29.42 0.91
N ARG A 41 29.15 29.50 0.00
CA ARG A 41 28.84 28.44 -0.96
C ARG A 41 30.09 28.05 -1.76
N GLY A 42 30.33 26.75 -1.91
CA GLY A 42 31.48 26.21 -2.64
C GLY A 42 32.83 26.35 -1.93
N ALA A 43 32.92 27.03 -0.78
CA ALA A 43 34.18 27.22 -0.07
C ALA A 43 34.63 25.98 0.74
N CYS A 44 33.71 25.06 1.03
CA CYS A 44 33.98 23.86 1.81
C CYS A 44 33.75 22.62 0.95
N ARG A 45 34.65 21.62 1.06
CA ARG A 45 34.52 20.34 0.35
C ARG A 45 33.75 19.27 1.14
N ARG A 46 33.56 19.50 2.44
CA ARG A 46 32.88 18.62 3.40
C ARG A 46 32.41 19.45 4.59
N ASN A 47 31.51 18.90 5.41
CA ASN A 47 30.99 19.59 6.60
C ASN A 47 32.15 20.05 7.52
N CYS A 48 32.14 21.33 7.88
CA CYS A 48 33.15 21.93 8.74
C CYS A 48 32.97 21.49 10.19
N LYS A 49 33.93 20.74 10.71
CA LYS A 49 33.98 20.33 12.14
C LYS A 49 33.91 21.50 13.15
N GLY A 50 34.17 22.73 12.72
CA GLY A 50 34.21 23.92 13.57
C GLY A 50 33.06 24.91 13.39
N ASN A 51 32.16 24.68 12.42
CA ASN A 51 31.02 25.56 12.16
C ASN A 51 29.76 24.69 12.06
N PRO A 52 28.86 24.70 13.06
CA PRO A 52 27.62 23.93 13.02
C PRO A 52 26.69 24.38 11.89
N ASN A 53 26.84 25.62 11.40
CA ASN A 53 26.07 26.18 10.30
C ASN A 53 26.68 25.86 8.92
N CYS A 54 27.61 24.90 8.85
CA CYS A 54 28.12 24.42 7.57
C CYS A 54 27.13 23.42 6.96
N LEU A 55 26.40 23.89 5.96
CA LEU A 55 25.45 23.07 5.22
C LEU A 55 26.12 22.21 4.14
N VAL A 56 27.45 22.07 4.11
CA VAL A 56 28.10 21.24 3.09
C VAL A 56 28.02 19.76 3.44
N GLY A 57 27.50 18.94 2.53
CA GLY A 57 27.36 17.50 2.69
C GLY A 57 26.07 17.05 3.37
N ILE A 58 25.06 17.91 3.49
CA ILE A 58 23.72 17.56 3.99
C ILE A 58 22.67 17.48 2.87
N GLY A 59 23.13 17.36 1.61
CA GLY A 59 22.26 17.35 0.42
C GLY A 59 21.96 18.74 -0.13
N GLU A 60 22.64 19.77 0.35
CA GLU A 60 22.47 21.18 -0.01
C GLU A 60 22.64 21.46 -1.51
N HIS A 61 23.40 20.62 -2.22
CA HIS A 61 23.55 20.72 -3.67
C HIS A 61 22.23 20.51 -4.41
N VAL A 62 21.30 19.71 -3.86
CA VAL A 62 19.97 19.48 -4.40
C VAL A 62 19.06 20.70 -4.18
N TRP A 63 19.10 21.29 -2.98
CA TRP A 63 18.19 22.38 -2.58
C TRP A 63 18.66 23.78 -3.00
N LEU A 64 19.98 23.99 -3.06
CA LEU A 64 20.60 25.27 -3.40
C LEU A 64 21.04 25.31 -4.87
N GLY A 65 20.91 24.21 -5.61
CA GLY A 65 21.20 24.10 -7.04
C GLY A 65 20.22 24.90 -7.90
N GLU A 66 20.38 24.79 -9.22
CA GLU A 66 19.31 25.19 -10.14
C GLU A 66 18.12 24.25 -9.91
N ILE A 67 16.94 24.84 -9.68
CA ILE A 67 15.72 24.07 -9.51
C ILE A 67 15.37 23.49 -10.88
N ASP A 68 15.40 22.17 -11.00
CA ASP A 68 14.87 21.50 -12.18
C ASP A 68 13.34 21.60 -12.13
N GLU A 69 12.77 22.55 -12.85
CA GLU A 69 11.31 22.71 -12.96
C GLU A 69 10.64 21.45 -13.50
N ASN A 70 11.37 20.58 -14.22
CA ASN A 70 10.84 19.31 -14.72
C ASN A 70 10.77 18.21 -13.66
N ALA A 71 11.44 18.36 -12.51
CA ALA A 71 11.41 17.37 -11.43
C ALA A 71 9.99 17.16 -10.88
N PHE A 72 9.13 18.18 -10.96
CA PHE A 72 7.73 18.11 -10.52
C PHE A 72 6.78 17.53 -11.57
N HIS A 73 7.16 17.50 -12.85
CA HIS A 73 6.32 16.94 -13.91
C HIS A 73 6.19 15.41 -13.86
N ASN A 74 7.09 14.73 -13.14
CA ASN A 74 7.10 13.28 -12.98
C ASN A 74 6.51 12.82 -11.63
N ILE A 75 5.87 13.71 -10.87
CA ILE A 75 5.19 13.34 -9.63
C ILE A 75 3.74 13.04 -9.97
N ASP A 76 3.38 11.76 -10.01
CA ASP A 76 1.98 11.35 -10.16
C ASP A 76 1.15 11.90 -8.99
N ASP A 77 -0.03 12.43 -9.29
CA ASP A 77 -0.96 12.89 -8.25
C ASP A 77 -1.29 11.70 -7.33
N PRO A 78 -1.03 11.80 -6.01
CA PRO A 78 -1.36 10.73 -5.05
C PRO A 78 -2.85 10.38 -5.03
N ASN A 79 -3.74 11.23 -5.56
CA ASN A 79 -5.17 10.95 -5.71
C ASN A 79 -5.56 10.37 -7.07
N SER A 80 -4.65 10.21 -8.02
CA SER A 80 -4.96 9.68 -9.36
C SER A 80 -5.55 8.26 -9.34
N GLU A 81 -5.15 7.45 -8.35
CA GLU A 81 -5.70 6.11 -8.12
C GLU A 81 -6.94 6.11 -7.21
N ARG A 82 -7.38 7.26 -6.69
CA ARG A 82 -8.54 7.33 -5.80
C ARG A 82 -9.83 7.19 -6.62
N ARG A 83 -10.73 6.36 -6.12
CA ARG A 83 -12.06 6.15 -6.68
C ARG A 83 -12.95 7.36 -6.42
N ASP A 84 -13.69 7.76 -7.44
CA ASP A 84 -14.76 8.75 -7.30
C ASP A 84 -15.90 8.21 -6.43
N LYS A 85 -16.49 9.08 -5.60
CA LYS A 85 -17.61 8.68 -4.74
C LYS A 85 -18.75 8.07 -5.58
N ASN A 86 -19.35 6.98 -5.08
CA ASN A 86 -20.45 6.26 -5.73
C ASN A 86 -20.13 5.61 -7.08
N THR A 87 -18.86 5.40 -7.42
CA THR A 87 -18.46 4.62 -8.59
C THR A 87 -18.06 3.20 -8.21
N PHE A 88 -18.13 2.25 -9.15
CA PHE A 88 -17.70 0.87 -8.90
C PHE A 88 -16.18 0.74 -8.92
N VAL A 89 -15.65 -0.25 -8.20
CA VAL A 89 -14.22 -0.56 -8.16
C VAL A 89 -13.86 -1.49 -9.33
N GLY A 90 -12.82 -1.14 -10.09
CA GLY A 90 -12.28 -1.96 -11.17
C GLY A 90 -11.38 -3.10 -10.68
N LEU A 91 -10.95 -3.95 -11.61
CA LEU A 91 -9.92 -4.95 -11.37
C LEU A 91 -8.76 -4.71 -12.33
N THR A 92 -7.53 -4.75 -11.82
CA THR A 92 -6.33 -4.68 -12.64
C THR A 92 -6.28 -5.88 -13.58
N ASN A 93 -6.04 -5.66 -14.87
CA ASN A 93 -5.80 -6.76 -15.79
C ASN A 93 -4.34 -7.21 -15.67
N LEU A 94 -4.12 -8.47 -15.29
CA LEU A 94 -2.78 -9.02 -15.07
C LEU A 94 -2.19 -9.64 -16.35
N GLY A 95 -2.82 -9.44 -17.50
CA GLY A 95 -2.38 -9.96 -18.79
C GLY A 95 -3.53 -10.67 -19.51
N ALA A 96 -3.36 -11.98 -19.73
CA ALA A 96 -4.32 -12.84 -20.39
C ALA A 96 -5.53 -13.25 -19.51
N THR A 97 -5.78 -12.54 -18.41
CA THR A 97 -6.76 -12.91 -17.36
C THR A 97 -8.03 -12.04 -17.35
N CYS A 98 -8.29 -11.26 -18.39
CA CYS A 98 -9.49 -10.40 -18.47
C CYS A 98 -10.82 -11.17 -18.38
N TYR A 99 -10.85 -12.44 -18.80
CA TYR A 99 -12.00 -13.33 -18.64
C TYR A 99 -12.32 -13.57 -17.16
N VAL A 100 -11.30 -13.73 -16.31
CA VAL A 100 -11.44 -13.86 -14.85
C VAL A 100 -12.06 -12.59 -14.27
N ASN A 101 -11.52 -11.42 -14.63
CA ASN A 101 -12.03 -10.13 -14.15
C ASN A 101 -13.50 -9.91 -14.50
N THR A 102 -13.91 -10.36 -15.70
CA THR A 102 -15.31 -10.27 -16.14
C THR A 102 -16.22 -11.10 -15.25
N PHE A 103 -15.87 -12.37 -15.00
CA PHE A 103 -16.67 -13.23 -14.12
C PHE A 103 -16.67 -12.75 -12.67
N LEU A 104 -15.54 -12.30 -12.13
CA LEU A 104 -15.45 -11.77 -10.77
C LEU A 104 -16.40 -10.57 -10.58
N GLN A 105 -16.46 -9.67 -11.56
CA GLN A 105 -17.40 -8.54 -11.52
C GLN A 105 -18.86 -9.02 -11.61
N VAL A 106 -19.18 -9.97 -12.49
CA VAL A 106 -20.54 -10.54 -12.59
C VAL A 106 -20.96 -11.21 -11.28
N TRP A 107 -20.11 -12.04 -10.70
CA TRP A 107 -20.37 -12.74 -9.44
C TRP A 107 -20.45 -11.80 -8.24
N PHE A 108 -19.60 -10.76 -8.19
CA PHE A 108 -19.66 -9.74 -7.14
C PHE A 108 -20.98 -8.96 -7.16
N HIS A 109 -21.53 -8.70 -8.35
CA HIS A 109 -22.80 -8.01 -8.50
C HIS A 109 -24.03 -8.93 -8.33
N ASN A 110 -23.85 -10.25 -8.26
CA ASN A 110 -24.88 -11.15 -7.75
C ASN A 110 -24.93 -11.02 -6.21
N LEU A 111 -25.95 -10.31 -5.71
CA LEU A 111 -26.10 -10.02 -4.29
C LEU A 111 -26.20 -11.28 -3.42
N GLU A 112 -26.92 -12.30 -3.89
CA GLU A 112 -27.11 -13.55 -3.15
C GLU A 112 -25.77 -14.29 -2.99
N LEU A 113 -25.02 -14.43 -4.09
CA LEU A 113 -23.72 -15.08 -4.07
C LEU A 113 -22.73 -14.28 -3.20
N ARG A 114 -22.72 -12.95 -3.33
CA ARG A 114 -21.85 -12.11 -2.51
C ARG A 114 -22.16 -12.21 -1.03
N GLN A 115 -23.44 -12.16 -0.64
CA GLN A 115 -23.86 -12.32 0.76
C GLN A 115 -23.50 -13.71 1.29
N THR A 116 -23.73 -14.75 0.50
CA THR A 116 -23.35 -16.13 0.82
C THR A 116 -21.86 -16.25 1.11
N LEU A 117 -21.01 -15.65 0.27
CA LEU A 117 -19.57 -15.66 0.48
C LEU A 117 -19.16 -14.93 1.77
N TYR A 118 -19.83 -13.85 2.16
CA TYR A 118 -19.56 -13.18 3.44
C TYR A 118 -20.02 -13.99 4.67
N LEU A 119 -20.95 -14.93 4.50
CA LEU A 119 -21.40 -15.83 5.57
C LEU A 119 -20.53 -17.08 5.72
N CYS A 120 -19.62 -17.35 4.77
CA CYS A 120 -18.66 -18.44 4.90
C CYS A 120 -17.75 -18.19 6.11
N GLN A 121 -17.65 -19.20 6.99
CA GLN A 121 -16.81 -19.12 8.18
C GLN A 121 -15.34 -19.04 7.79
N ASN A 122 -14.64 -18.12 8.43
CA ASN A 122 -13.21 -17.89 8.24
C ASN A 122 -12.59 -17.71 9.62
N SER A 123 -12.32 -18.83 10.30
CA SER A 123 -11.78 -18.84 11.66
C SER A 123 -10.45 -18.07 11.77
N ARG A 124 -9.65 -18.10 10.70
CA ARG A 124 -8.40 -17.33 10.64
C ARG A 124 -8.63 -15.83 10.66
N ALA A 125 -9.68 -15.34 10.01
CA ALA A 125 -10.06 -13.93 10.06
C ALA A 125 -10.70 -13.55 11.41
N GLU A 126 -11.44 -14.46 12.06
CA GLU A 126 -12.02 -14.23 13.39
C GLU A 126 -10.96 -14.12 14.50
N GLU A 127 -9.87 -14.88 14.38
CA GLU A 127 -8.75 -14.89 15.32
C GLU A 127 -7.63 -13.89 14.94
N HIS A 128 -7.81 -13.14 13.84
CA HIS A 128 -6.78 -12.27 13.30
C HIS A 128 -6.55 -11.02 14.17
N ASN A 129 -5.28 -10.68 14.39
CA ASN A 129 -4.90 -9.50 15.14
C ASN A 129 -4.96 -8.25 14.24
N LEU A 130 -5.70 -7.23 14.67
CA LEU A 130 -5.84 -5.95 13.96
C LEU A 130 -4.50 -5.21 13.72
N ASP A 131 -3.45 -5.54 14.48
CA ASP A 131 -2.11 -4.95 14.33
C ASP A 131 -1.24 -5.64 13.25
N SER A 132 -1.71 -6.73 12.63
CA SER A 132 -1.00 -7.39 11.53
C SER A 132 -1.81 -7.35 10.24
N ASP A 133 -1.14 -7.51 9.09
CA ASP A 133 -1.84 -7.63 7.81
C ASP A 133 -2.50 -9.02 7.71
N TYR A 134 -3.76 -9.07 7.24
CA TYR A 134 -4.44 -10.33 6.96
C TYR A 134 -4.01 -10.85 5.59
N GLU A 135 -3.45 -12.05 5.55
CA GLU A 135 -3.11 -12.75 4.30
C GLU A 135 -4.04 -13.96 4.08
N PRO A 136 -4.90 -13.90 3.04
CA PRO A 136 -5.71 -15.04 2.62
C PRO A 136 -4.82 -16.22 2.20
N GLN A 137 -5.23 -17.45 2.50
CA GLN A 137 -4.51 -18.68 2.15
C GLN A 137 -5.33 -19.59 1.24
N THR A 138 -6.63 -19.74 1.50
CA THR A 138 -7.51 -20.56 0.66
C THR A 138 -8.12 -19.74 -0.47
N ILE A 139 -8.61 -20.40 -1.53
CA ILE A 139 -9.28 -19.72 -2.64
C ILE A 139 -10.54 -18.97 -2.15
N CYS A 140 -11.27 -19.54 -1.19
CA CYS A 140 -12.44 -18.90 -0.59
C CYS A 140 -12.05 -17.62 0.16
N GLU A 141 -11.00 -17.67 0.99
CA GLU A 141 -10.51 -16.50 1.72
C GLU A 141 -10.04 -15.39 0.75
N HIS A 142 -9.34 -15.76 -0.32
CA HIS A 142 -8.91 -14.80 -1.35
C HIS A 142 -10.12 -14.13 -2.02
N LEU A 143 -11.17 -14.91 -2.33
CA LEU A 143 -12.38 -14.38 -2.95
C LEU A 143 -13.16 -13.47 -1.98
N GLN A 144 -13.31 -13.88 -0.72
CA GLN A 144 -13.94 -13.06 0.33
C GLN A 144 -13.19 -11.73 0.50
N TYR A 145 -11.86 -11.79 0.60
CA TYR A 145 -11.02 -10.61 0.75
C TYR A 145 -11.12 -9.69 -0.46
N LEU A 146 -11.06 -10.25 -1.68
CA LEU A 146 -11.24 -9.49 -2.92
C LEU A 146 -12.61 -8.80 -2.98
N PHE A 147 -13.69 -9.51 -2.61
CA PHE A 147 -15.04 -8.96 -2.60
C PHE A 147 -15.19 -7.87 -1.53
N ALA A 148 -14.57 -8.02 -0.36
CA ALA A 148 -14.55 -6.98 0.66
C ALA A 148 -13.82 -5.72 0.17
N LEU A 149 -12.71 -5.86 -0.58
CA LEU A 149 -12.00 -4.75 -1.19
C LEU A 149 -12.83 -4.08 -2.30
N LEU A 150 -13.49 -4.85 -3.18
CA LEU A 150 -14.39 -4.30 -4.20
C LEU A 150 -15.56 -3.52 -3.61
N GLN A 151 -16.04 -3.91 -2.42
CA GLN A 151 -17.12 -3.21 -1.74
C GLN A 151 -16.65 -1.93 -1.02
N ASN A 152 -15.53 -2.00 -0.30
CA ASN A 152 -15.18 -0.98 0.70
C ASN A 152 -13.96 -0.12 0.33
N SER A 153 -13.18 -0.48 -0.69
CA SER A 153 -11.94 0.24 -1.01
C SER A 153 -12.21 1.65 -1.57
N ASN A 154 -11.29 2.56 -1.28
CA ASN A 154 -11.22 3.88 -1.91
C ASN A 154 -10.34 3.90 -3.17
N ARG A 155 -9.75 2.77 -3.56
CA ARG A 155 -8.95 2.66 -4.79
C ARG A 155 -9.86 2.48 -6.01
N ARG A 156 -9.46 3.05 -7.13
CA ARG A 156 -10.17 2.95 -8.42
C ARG A 156 -10.19 1.52 -8.96
N TYR A 157 -9.15 0.75 -8.68
CA TYR A 157 -9.05 -0.67 -9.04
C TYR A 157 -8.36 -1.47 -7.94
N ILE A 158 -8.64 -2.78 -7.90
CA ILE A 158 -7.99 -3.75 -7.01
C ILE A 158 -7.21 -4.75 -7.85
N ASP A 159 -6.06 -5.15 -7.32
CA ASP A 159 -5.22 -6.19 -7.91
C ASP A 159 -5.71 -7.59 -7.47
N PRO A 160 -6.17 -8.45 -8.40
CA PRO A 160 -6.62 -9.80 -8.07
C PRO A 160 -5.49 -10.85 -8.00
N SER A 161 -4.21 -10.45 -8.03
CA SER A 161 -3.04 -11.35 -8.15
C SER A 161 -3.03 -12.45 -7.10
N GLY A 162 -3.43 -12.15 -5.86
CA GLY A 162 -3.52 -13.16 -4.80
C GLY A 162 -4.45 -14.32 -5.18
N LEU A 163 -5.66 -14.02 -5.65
CA LEU A 163 -6.63 -15.02 -6.09
C LEU A 163 -6.15 -15.76 -7.35
N VAL A 164 -5.62 -15.03 -8.34
CA VAL A 164 -5.12 -15.61 -9.60
C VAL A 164 -3.97 -16.59 -9.32
N LYS A 165 -3.06 -16.25 -8.41
CA LYS A 165 -1.97 -17.12 -7.96
C LYS A 165 -2.49 -18.33 -7.18
N ALA A 166 -3.46 -18.14 -6.28
CA ALA A 166 -4.07 -19.23 -5.53
C ALA A 166 -4.81 -20.24 -6.43
N LEU A 167 -5.37 -19.78 -7.55
CA LEU A 167 -5.97 -20.61 -8.59
C LEU A 167 -4.95 -21.28 -9.51
N GLY A 168 -3.66 -20.92 -9.42
CA GLY A 168 -2.61 -21.47 -10.28
C GLY A 168 -2.72 -21.07 -11.75
N LEU A 169 -3.34 -19.92 -12.04
CA LEU A 169 -3.53 -19.45 -13.42
C LEU A 169 -2.25 -18.80 -13.95
N ASP A 170 -1.86 -19.17 -15.17
CA ASP A 170 -0.80 -18.51 -15.91
C ASP A 170 -1.33 -17.19 -16.51
N THR A 171 -0.73 -16.07 -16.10
CA THR A 171 -1.12 -14.73 -16.59
C THR A 171 -0.66 -14.45 -18.02
N GLY A 172 0.24 -15.27 -18.56
CA GLY A 172 0.71 -15.19 -19.95
C GLY A 172 -0.16 -15.94 -20.96
N GLN A 173 -1.14 -16.74 -20.52
CA GLN A 173 -1.95 -17.58 -21.39
C GLN A 173 -3.46 -17.37 -21.18
N GLN A 174 -4.20 -17.20 -22.27
CA GLN A 174 -5.66 -17.19 -22.20
C GLN A 174 -6.16 -18.61 -22.03
N GLN A 175 -7.13 -18.80 -21.13
CA GLN A 175 -7.82 -20.07 -20.95
C GLN A 175 -9.24 -20.00 -21.53
N ASP A 176 -9.86 -21.17 -21.68
CA ASP A 176 -11.28 -21.24 -22.04
C ASP A 176 -12.13 -20.67 -20.90
N ALA A 177 -12.83 -19.58 -21.19
CA ALA A 177 -13.63 -18.84 -20.22
C ALA A 177 -14.81 -19.69 -19.67
N GLN A 178 -15.40 -20.54 -20.50
CA GLN A 178 -16.50 -21.41 -20.09
C GLN A 178 -15.98 -22.51 -19.17
N GLU A 179 -14.87 -23.14 -19.51
CA GLU A 179 -14.21 -24.14 -18.67
C GLU A 179 -13.84 -23.56 -17.30
N PHE A 180 -13.18 -22.40 -17.29
CA PHE A 180 -12.86 -21.68 -16.06
C PHE A 180 -14.10 -21.45 -15.19
N SER A 181 -15.18 -20.93 -15.78
CA SER A 181 -16.41 -20.63 -15.03
C SER A 181 -17.02 -21.87 -14.39
N LYS A 182 -17.02 -23.01 -15.08
CA LYS A 182 -17.53 -24.28 -14.56
C LYS A 182 -16.67 -24.79 -13.42
N LEU A 183 -15.35 -24.86 -13.61
CA LEU A 183 -14.43 -25.33 -12.58
C LEU A 183 -14.48 -24.45 -11.32
N PHE A 184 -14.54 -23.14 -11.51
CA PHE A 184 -14.63 -22.19 -10.40
C PHE A 184 -15.94 -22.32 -9.62
N LEU A 185 -17.08 -22.44 -10.31
CA LEU A 185 -18.38 -22.65 -9.64
C LEU A 185 -18.43 -24.00 -8.92
N SER A 186 -17.88 -25.07 -9.50
CA SER A 186 -17.78 -26.37 -8.83
C SER A 186 -16.88 -26.32 -7.58
N LEU A 187 -15.78 -25.57 -7.62
CA LEU A 187 -14.93 -25.34 -6.46
C LEU A 187 -15.68 -24.59 -5.34
N LEU A 188 -16.45 -23.56 -5.71
CA LEU A 188 -17.28 -22.83 -4.74
C LEU A 188 -18.37 -23.71 -4.16
N GLU A 189 -19.04 -24.52 -4.97
CA GLU A 189 -20.06 -25.48 -4.53
C GLU A 189 -19.49 -26.47 -3.51
N ASP A 190 -18.33 -27.07 -3.81
CA ASP A 190 -17.64 -27.97 -2.87
C ASP A 190 -17.27 -27.25 -1.56
N THR A 191 -16.77 -26.02 -1.65
CA THR A 191 -16.42 -25.20 -0.47
C THR A 191 -17.64 -24.88 0.38
N LEU A 192 -18.75 -24.49 -0.25
CA LEU A 192 -19.99 -24.09 0.41
C LEU A 192 -20.69 -25.29 1.04
N SER A 193 -20.64 -26.46 0.42
CA SER A 193 -21.20 -27.70 0.97
C SER A 193 -20.55 -28.13 2.30
N LYS A 194 -19.31 -27.69 2.56
CA LYS A 194 -18.54 -27.99 3.77
C LYS A 194 -18.77 -26.99 4.91
N GLN A 195 -19.52 -25.92 4.68
CA GLN A 195 -19.79 -24.91 5.70
C GLN A 195 -20.69 -25.47 6.80
N LYS A 196 -20.54 -24.98 8.04
CA LYS A 196 -21.41 -25.42 9.15
C LYS A 196 -22.86 -24.96 8.97
N ASN A 197 -23.07 -23.84 8.27
CA ASN A 197 -24.40 -23.32 7.99
C ASN A 197 -25.02 -24.05 6.79
N PRO A 198 -26.08 -24.86 6.99
CA PRO A 198 -26.69 -25.65 5.93
C PRO A 198 -27.36 -24.81 4.83
N ASN A 199 -27.72 -23.56 5.13
CA ASN A 199 -28.32 -22.66 4.14
C ASN A 199 -27.35 -22.30 3.02
N LEU A 200 -26.03 -22.47 3.23
CA LEU A 200 -25.03 -22.15 2.21
C LEU A 200 -24.79 -23.30 1.23
N HIS A 201 -25.18 -24.53 1.58
CA HIS A 201 -24.75 -25.75 0.88
C HIS A 201 -25.18 -25.82 -0.59
N ASN A 202 -26.37 -25.29 -0.90
CA ASN A 202 -26.99 -25.46 -2.22
C ASN A 202 -27.13 -24.16 -3.01
N VAL A 203 -26.47 -23.08 -2.58
CA VAL A 203 -26.66 -21.74 -3.19
C VAL A 203 -26.23 -21.74 -4.65
N ILE A 204 -25.13 -22.43 -5.02
CA ILE A 204 -24.65 -22.46 -6.40
C ILE A 204 -25.67 -23.13 -7.32
N GLN A 205 -26.22 -24.28 -6.91
CA GLN A 205 -27.21 -25.02 -7.68
C GLN A 205 -28.53 -24.23 -7.77
N GLN A 206 -28.93 -23.54 -6.71
CA GLN A 206 -30.14 -22.72 -6.71
C GLN A 206 -30.04 -21.48 -7.61
N GLN A 207 -28.85 -20.85 -7.67
CA GLN A 207 -28.64 -19.61 -8.42
C GLN A 207 -28.27 -19.83 -9.89
N PHE A 208 -27.54 -20.92 -10.20
CA PHE A 208 -26.90 -21.10 -11.50
C PHE A 208 -27.34 -22.37 -12.25
N CYS A 209 -28.09 -23.27 -11.61
CA CYS A 209 -28.57 -24.49 -12.25
C CYS A 209 -30.10 -24.49 -12.41
N GLY A 210 -30.58 -25.38 -13.28
CA GLY A 210 -32.01 -25.61 -13.51
C GLY A 210 -32.26 -27.07 -13.87
N GLN A 211 -33.53 -27.41 -14.08
CA GLN A 211 -33.95 -28.75 -14.49
C GLN A 211 -34.55 -28.69 -15.90
N PHE A 212 -34.30 -29.72 -16.70
CA PHE A 212 -34.95 -29.91 -17.99
C PHE A 212 -35.47 -31.34 -18.10
N ALA A 213 -36.57 -31.52 -18.83
CA ALA A 213 -37.12 -32.83 -19.14
C ALA A 213 -37.15 -33.00 -20.66
N TYR A 214 -36.64 -34.13 -21.15
CA TYR A 214 -36.70 -34.49 -22.56
C TYR A 214 -37.86 -35.46 -22.79
N VAL A 215 -38.89 -35.01 -23.51
CA VAL A 215 -40.09 -35.81 -23.80
C VAL A 215 -40.14 -36.11 -25.29
N THR A 216 -40.00 -37.37 -25.65
CA THR A 216 -40.26 -37.86 -27.02
C THR A 216 -41.71 -38.29 -27.13
N VAL A 217 -42.45 -37.68 -28.05
CA VAL A 217 -43.83 -38.04 -28.42
C VAL A 217 -43.82 -39.24 -29.36
#